data_AF-A0AAJ2PUZ7-F1
#
_entry.id   AF-A0AAJ2PUZ7-F1
#
_cell.length_a   1.000
_cell.length_b   1.000
_cell.length_c   1.000
_cell.angle_alpha   90.00
_cell.angle_beta   90.00
_cell.angle_gamma   90.00
#
_symmetry.space_group_name_H-M   'P 1'
#
loop_
_entity.id
_entity.type
_entity.pdbx_description
1 polymer ?
#
loop_
_entity_poly.entity_id
_entity_poly.type
_entity_poly.pdbx_seq_one_letter_code
_entity_poly.pdbx_strand_id
1 'polypeptide(L)'
;MSAPRIPAEIEALALSLAQEQAERAAKARTLEGAEEIAMRLKREASTARVSVKAYIEALTKNPEGVEPPKGTTPTSAFWSYGVEHPDAPENLWGQHFLDNRYIAEAWAQLQEPGTAQTLETSDAGRRLNEMYLFESEVLKALGGAEHGFTDEWTRECWANLSETYAAAAKGPVAVFAQYADTRSILYSSELPTLHTNGDVGLDNIHFAYESPDSWPREVRDEVGTNAARAQLQYNDPTAPHYVDPKAYSTQDPAERTAALNAEFAAVTAERNERAAEKRAAEQSTTATAEPEPQQTTEQTVEQAAETEAQPTPNAQAEADAETQPAAKTQAEPETQAEPREQSTAPSAAVPIWQLGFTPKPVINPAAASTSAAHPTAPPPPDLAKQATGPEL
;
A
#
# COMPACT_ATOMS: atom_id res chain seq x y z
N MET A 1 -20.90 -12.16 12.28
CA MET A 1 -20.83 -12.02 10.79
C MET A 1 -20.49 -13.39 10.22
N SER A 2 -20.89 -13.75 9.00
CA SER A 2 -20.38 -15.01 8.42
C SER A 2 -18.92 -14.79 8.06
N ALA A 3 -18.01 -15.60 8.61
CA ALA A 3 -16.59 -15.48 8.29
C ALA A 3 -16.36 -15.71 6.79
N PRO A 4 -15.50 -14.92 6.13
CA PRO A 4 -15.13 -15.18 4.74
C PRO A 4 -14.47 -16.55 4.64
N ARG A 5 -14.66 -17.22 3.49
CA ARG A 5 -14.05 -18.52 3.25
C ARG A 5 -12.54 -18.36 2.97
N ILE A 6 -11.71 -18.97 3.79
CA ILE A 6 -10.26 -19.00 3.62
C ILE A 6 -9.86 -20.38 3.05
N PRO A 7 -8.97 -20.46 2.05
CA PRO A 7 -8.44 -21.74 1.58
C PRO A 7 -7.70 -22.48 2.69
N ALA A 8 -7.94 -23.79 2.83
CA ALA A 8 -7.48 -24.58 3.96
C ALA A 8 -5.95 -24.55 4.19
N GLU A 9 -5.15 -24.52 3.12
CA GLU A 9 -3.68 -24.43 3.21
C GLU A 9 -3.23 -23.06 3.73
N ILE A 10 -3.88 -21.98 3.29
CA ILE A 10 -3.64 -20.62 3.78
C ILE A 10 -4.06 -20.50 5.24
N GLU A 11 -5.23 -21.04 5.59
CA GLU A 11 -5.77 -21.03 6.95
C GLU A 11 -4.84 -21.75 7.93
N ALA A 12 -4.39 -22.96 7.59
CA ALA A 12 -3.48 -23.73 8.43
C ALA A 12 -2.14 -23.01 8.67
N LEU A 13 -1.56 -22.42 7.62
CA LEU A 13 -0.32 -21.65 7.75
C LEU A 13 -0.54 -20.35 8.53
N ALA A 14 -1.65 -19.64 8.29
CA ALA A 14 -2.00 -18.42 9.01
C ALA A 14 -2.17 -18.68 10.52
N LEU A 15 -2.80 -19.79 10.91
CA LEU A 15 -2.90 -20.20 12.31
C LEU A 15 -1.52 -20.48 12.92
N SER A 16 -0.64 -21.15 12.19
CA SER A 16 0.74 -21.39 12.64
C SER A 16 1.50 -20.07 12.85
N LEU A 17 1.39 -19.12 11.92
CA LEU A 17 2.02 -17.80 12.02
C LEU A 17 1.45 -17.00 13.20
N ALA A 18 0.13 -17.03 13.38
CA ALA A 18 -0.54 -16.37 14.50
C ALA A 18 -0.08 -16.93 15.85
N GLN A 19 0.04 -18.25 15.98
CA GLN A 19 0.51 -18.91 17.19
C GLN A 19 1.98 -18.56 17.50
N GLU A 20 2.86 -18.63 16.50
CA GLU A 20 4.26 -18.26 16.65
C GLU A 20 4.40 -16.80 17.09
N GLN A 21 3.64 -15.90 16.47
CA GLN A 21 3.69 -14.48 16.82
C GLN A 21 3.10 -14.21 18.20
N ALA A 22 2.05 -14.94 18.61
CA ALA A 22 1.49 -14.86 19.96
C ALA A 22 2.50 -15.32 21.03
N GLU A 23 3.26 -16.39 20.78
CA GLU A 23 4.32 -16.86 21.67
C GLU A 23 5.45 -15.83 21.82
N ARG A 24 5.89 -15.24 20.70
CA ARG A 24 6.92 -14.20 20.72
C ARG A 24 6.42 -12.93 21.43
N ALA A 25 5.18 -12.52 21.19
CA ALA A 25 4.54 -11.40 21.89
C ALA A 25 4.42 -11.68 23.40
N ALA A 26 4.08 -12.91 23.80
CA ALA A 26 4.06 -13.31 25.20
C ALA A 26 5.45 -13.18 25.86
N LYS A 27 6.54 -13.53 25.15
CA LYS A 27 7.90 -13.26 25.63
C LYS A 27 8.15 -11.75 25.76
N ALA A 28 7.77 -10.94 24.78
CA ALA A 28 7.94 -9.48 24.81
C ALA A 28 7.18 -8.79 25.95
N ARG A 29 6.08 -9.38 26.44
CA ARG A 29 5.33 -8.91 27.62
C ARG A 29 6.02 -9.18 28.96
N THR A 30 7.05 -10.01 28.98
CA THR A 30 7.83 -10.22 30.21
C THR A 30 8.80 -9.06 30.42
N LEU A 31 9.15 -8.77 31.68
CA LEU A 31 10.15 -7.75 32.00
C LEU A 31 11.48 -8.01 31.28
N GLU A 32 11.97 -9.25 31.33
CA GLU A 32 13.21 -9.66 30.69
C GLU A 32 13.16 -9.50 29.15
N GLY A 33 12.07 -9.95 28.52
CA GLY A 33 11.91 -9.82 27.07
C GLY A 33 11.80 -8.36 26.62
N ALA A 34 11.07 -7.53 27.37
CA ALA A 34 10.96 -6.11 27.10
C ALA A 34 12.30 -5.38 27.24
N GLU A 35 13.07 -5.68 28.30
CA GLU A 35 14.40 -5.12 28.51
C GLU A 35 15.38 -5.57 27.41
N GLU A 36 15.35 -6.82 26.98
CA GLU A 36 16.17 -7.35 25.88
C GLU A 36 15.93 -6.56 24.58
N ILE A 37 14.66 -6.35 24.22
CA ILE A 37 14.24 -5.57 23.06
C ILE A 37 14.69 -4.11 23.19
N ALA A 38 14.43 -3.47 24.34
CA ALA A 38 14.80 -2.09 24.58
C ALA A 38 16.32 -1.87 24.53
N MET A 39 17.11 -2.78 25.10
CA MET A 39 18.57 -2.71 25.03
C MET A 39 19.09 -2.90 23.60
N ARG A 40 18.48 -3.79 22.81
CA ARG A 40 18.83 -3.94 21.39
C ARG A 40 18.58 -2.64 20.62
N LEU A 41 17.41 -2.03 20.78
CA LEU A 41 17.07 -0.75 20.14
C LEU A 41 18.01 0.39 20.58
N LYS A 42 18.35 0.46 21.88
CA LYS A 42 19.33 1.45 22.38
C LYS A 42 20.71 1.27 21.75
N ARG A 43 21.18 0.02 21.57
CA ARG A 43 22.46 -0.25 20.88
C ARG A 43 22.43 0.18 19.42
N GLU A 44 21.38 -0.19 18.69
CA GLU A 44 21.24 0.15 17.27
C GLU A 44 21.15 1.67 17.05
N ALA A 45 20.33 2.36 17.84
CA ALA A 45 20.22 3.81 17.81
C ALA A 45 21.57 4.48 18.16
N SER A 46 22.31 3.94 19.13
CA SER A 46 23.65 4.41 19.47
C SER A 46 24.64 4.21 18.33
N THR A 47 24.61 3.08 17.63
CA THR A 47 25.41 2.83 16.41
C THR A 47 25.08 3.85 15.32
N ALA A 48 23.80 4.18 15.15
CA ALA A 48 23.33 5.21 14.23
C ALA A 48 23.52 6.65 14.74
N ARG A 49 24.03 6.83 15.98
CA ARG A 49 24.26 8.14 16.65
C ARG A 49 23.01 9.01 16.75
N VAL A 50 21.85 8.39 16.96
CA VAL A 50 20.55 9.06 17.13
C VAL A 50 19.84 8.56 18.40
N SER A 51 18.77 9.24 18.79
CA SER A 51 17.89 8.74 19.86
C SER A 51 17.13 7.50 19.38
N VAL A 52 16.65 6.65 20.29
CA VAL A 52 15.86 5.46 19.92
C VAL A 52 14.59 5.85 19.16
N LYS A 53 13.93 6.93 19.58
CA LYS A 53 12.73 7.44 18.90
C LYS A 53 13.04 7.87 17.46
N ALA A 54 14.10 8.66 17.26
CA ALA A 54 14.53 9.10 15.93
C ALA A 54 15.00 7.92 15.06
N TYR A 55 15.64 6.90 15.64
CA TYR A 55 16.03 5.68 14.93
C TYR A 55 14.80 4.95 14.37
N ILE A 56 13.76 4.79 15.18
CA ILE A 56 12.52 4.10 14.77
C ILE A 56 11.77 4.93 13.73
N GLU A 57 11.63 6.24 13.93
CA GLU A 57 10.96 7.14 12.98
C GLU A 57 11.69 7.24 11.62
N ALA A 58 13.02 7.15 11.62
CA ALA A 58 13.79 7.09 10.37
C ALA A 58 13.51 5.80 9.60
N LEU A 59 13.37 4.67 10.30
CA LEU A 59 13.00 3.39 9.68
C LEU A 59 11.62 3.44 9.03
N THR A 60 10.64 4.12 9.64
CA THR A 60 9.27 4.19 9.10
C THR A 60 9.11 5.09 7.88
N LYS A 61 10.11 5.92 7.58
CA LYS A 61 10.10 6.87 6.45
C LYS A 61 11.07 6.47 5.34
N ASN A 62 11.78 5.36 5.50
CA ASN A 62 12.78 4.91 4.53
C ASN A 62 12.09 4.08 3.42
N PRO A 63 11.99 4.58 2.17
CA PRO A 63 11.37 3.83 1.08
C PRO A 63 12.12 2.54 0.76
N GLU A 64 13.45 2.51 0.87
CA GLU A 64 14.25 1.32 0.57
C GLU A 64 13.88 0.13 1.48
N GLY A 65 13.37 0.41 2.69
CA GLY A 65 12.98 -0.64 3.64
C GLY A 65 11.68 -1.36 3.27
N VAL A 66 10.86 -0.78 2.39
CA VAL A 66 9.58 -1.37 1.93
C VAL A 66 9.62 -1.80 0.47
N GLU A 67 10.68 -1.46 -0.25
CA GLU A 67 10.87 -1.87 -1.63
C GLU A 67 10.94 -3.40 -1.75
N PRO A 68 10.39 -3.97 -2.84
CA PRO A 68 10.52 -5.38 -3.08
C PRO A 68 11.96 -5.76 -3.46
N PRO A 69 12.33 -7.05 -3.36
CA PRO A 69 13.63 -7.54 -3.78
C PRO A 69 14.00 -7.06 -5.19
N LYS A 70 15.27 -6.67 -5.39
CA LYS A 70 15.74 -6.14 -6.68
C LYS A 70 15.37 -7.05 -7.85
N GLY A 71 14.75 -6.47 -8.86
CA GLY A 71 14.32 -7.19 -10.07
C GLY A 71 12.97 -7.90 -9.94
N THR A 72 12.24 -7.69 -8.84
CA THR A 72 10.89 -8.23 -8.64
C THR A 72 9.84 -7.12 -8.60
N THR A 73 8.59 -7.48 -8.87
CA THR A 73 7.41 -6.61 -8.79
C THR A 73 6.27 -7.42 -8.19
N PRO A 74 6.32 -7.74 -6.88
CA PRO A 74 5.31 -8.54 -6.23
C PRO A 74 3.97 -7.81 -6.19
N THR A 75 2.88 -8.56 -6.13
CA THR A 75 1.59 -8.03 -5.70
C THR A 75 1.70 -7.63 -4.23
N SER A 76 1.56 -6.34 -3.96
CA SER A 76 1.49 -5.82 -2.60
C SER A 76 0.17 -6.21 -1.94
N ALA A 77 0.24 -6.74 -0.74
CA ALA A 77 -0.90 -7.14 0.06
C ALA A 77 -1.08 -6.23 1.28
N PHE A 78 -2.32 -5.79 1.45
CA PHE A 78 -2.81 -4.96 2.53
C PHE A 78 -3.92 -5.71 3.28
N TRP A 79 -4.22 -5.32 4.50
CA TRP A 79 -5.19 -6.05 5.32
C TRP A 79 -5.90 -5.12 6.30
N SER A 80 -7.09 -5.53 6.74
CA SER A 80 -7.82 -4.81 7.79
C SER A 80 -8.52 -5.80 8.70
N TYR A 81 -8.32 -5.61 10.00
CA TYR A 81 -8.93 -6.44 11.04
C TYR A 81 -8.64 -7.94 10.79
N GLY A 82 -9.52 -8.81 11.25
CA GLY A 82 -9.39 -10.26 11.12
C GLY A 82 -10.76 -10.91 11.02
N VAL A 83 -10.79 -12.22 11.25
CA VAL A 83 -12.01 -13.03 11.22
C VAL A 83 -12.14 -13.80 12.53
N GLU A 84 -13.37 -13.99 13.03
CA GLU A 84 -13.60 -14.88 14.16
C GLU A 84 -13.17 -16.29 13.77
N HIS A 85 -12.29 -16.91 14.55
CA HIS A 85 -11.76 -18.23 14.26
C HIS A 85 -11.47 -18.98 15.56
N PRO A 86 -12.10 -20.15 15.82
CA PRO A 86 -12.05 -20.82 17.13
C PRO A 86 -10.64 -21.23 17.56
N ASP A 87 -9.76 -21.58 16.61
CA ASP A 87 -8.40 -22.03 16.91
C ASP A 87 -7.37 -20.89 16.89
N ALA A 88 -7.79 -19.64 16.65
CA ALA A 88 -6.86 -18.51 16.68
C ALA A 88 -6.48 -18.16 18.13
N PRO A 89 -5.27 -17.64 18.39
CA PRO A 89 -4.92 -17.11 19.70
C PRO A 89 -5.92 -16.03 20.16
N GLU A 90 -6.15 -15.95 21.47
CA GLU A 90 -6.98 -14.88 22.03
C GLU A 90 -6.32 -13.51 21.83
N ASN A 91 -7.08 -12.54 21.36
CA ASN A 91 -6.67 -11.14 21.32
C ASN A 91 -6.78 -10.48 22.71
N LEU A 92 -6.45 -9.19 22.80
CA LEU A 92 -6.51 -8.41 24.05
C LEU A 92 -7.92 -8.31 24.68
N TRP A 93 -8.97 -8.68 23.94
CA TRP A 93 -10.35 -8.72 24.41
C TRP A 93 -10.82 -10.14 24.76
N GLY A 94 -9.94 -11.14 24.76
CA GLY A 94 -10.27 -12.54 25.03
C GLY A 94 -11.09 -13.18 23.91
N GLN A 95 -10.96 -12.69 22.67
CA GLN A 95 -11.68 -13.21 21.52
C GLN A 95 -10.73 -13.98 20.60
N HIS A 96 -11.17 -15.14 20.13
CA HIS A 96 -10.43 -15.92 19.15
C HIS A 96 -10.63 -15.33 17.75
N PHE A 97 -9.64 -14.57 17.30
CA PHE A 97 -9.72 -13.80 16.06
C PHE A 97 -8.42 -13.99 15.27
N LEU A 98 -8.54 -14.55 14.06
CA LEU A 98 -7.41 -14.70 13.16
C LEU A 98 -7.24 -13.40 12.38
N ASP A 99 -6.17 -12.66 12.68
CA ASP A 99 -5.85 -11.41 11.99
C ASP A 99 -5.62 -11.66 10.49
N ASN A 100 -6.21 -10.80 9.64
CA ASN A 100 -6.03 -10.87 8.20
C ASN A 100 -4.58 -10.66 7.77
N ARG A 101 -3.77 -10.04 8.63
CA ARG A 101 -2.31 -9.99 8.49
C ARG A 101 -1.72 -11.38 8.27
N TYR A 102 -2.04 -12.36 9.13
CA TYR A 102 -1.46 -13.70 9.03
C TYR A 102 -1.99 -14.46 7.82
N ILE A 103 -3.22 -14.18 7.41
CA ILE A 103 -3.81 -14.74 6.18
C ILE A 103 -3.08 -14.18 4.95
N ALA A 104 -2.79 -12.88 4.93
CA ALA A 104 -2.02 -12.24 3.86
C ALA A 104 -0.57 -12.75 3.82
N GLU A 105 0.09 -12.88 4.98
CA GLU A 105 1.46 -13.43 5.08
C GLU A 105 1.50 -14.89 4.62
N ALA A 106 0.54 -15.72 5.04
CA ALA A 106 0.43 -17.12 4.62
C ALA A 106 0.18 -17.23 3.11
N TRP A 107 -0.72 -16.40 2.57
CA TRP A 107 -0.94 -16.32 1.12
C TRP A 107 0.35 -15.98 0.38
N ALA A 108 1.10 -14.97 0.84
CA ALA A 108 2.34 -14.53 0.22
C ALA A 108 3.44 -15.62 0.28
N GLN A 109 3.56 -16.36 1.39
CA GLN A 109 4.51 -17.46 1.55
C GLN A 109 4.22 -18.66 0.64
N LEU A 110 2.95 -18.87 0.28
CA LEU A 110 2.55 -19.94 -0.64
C LEU A 110 2.66 -19.53 -2.12
N GLN A 111 2.98 -18.27 -2.41
CA GLN A 111 3.30 -17.84 -3.77
C GLN A 111 4.76 -18.16 -4.14
N GLU A 112 5.06 -18.06 -5.42
CA GLU A 112 6.43 -18.10 -5.89
C GLU A 112 7.27 -16.97 -5.25
N PRO A 113 8.53 -17.22 -4.87
CA PRO A 113 9.37 -16.20 -4.25
C PRO A 113 9.45 -14.91 -5.08
N GLY A 114 9.15 -13.77 -4.45
CA GLY A 114 9.20 -12.45 -5.08
C GLY A 114 7.95 -12.06 -5.88
N THR A 115 6.87 -12.86 -5.87
CA THR A 115 5.62 -12.51 -6.55
C THR A 115 4.54 -11.94 -5.62
N ALA A 116 4.71 -12.05 -4.31
CA ALA A 116 3.82 -11.48 -3.31
C ALA A 116 4.61 -10.93 -2.12
N GLN A 117 4.09 -9.86 -1.53
CA GLN A 117 4.68 -9.21 -0.37
C GLN A 117 3.56 -8.59 0.48
N THR A 118 3.66 -8.69 1.80
CA THR A 118 2.93 -7.82 2.75
C THR A 118 3.89 -6.79 3.33
N LEU A 119 3.37 -5.75 3.99
CA LEU A 119 4.21 -4.80 4.70
C LEU A 119 5.13 -5.52 5.71
N GLU A 120 4.61 -6.45 6.50
CA GLU A 120 5.34 -7.17 7.55
C GLU A 120 6.41 -8.11 7.00
N THR A 121 6.32 -8.51 5.73
CA THR A 121 7.36 -9.31 5.07
C THR A 121 8.51 -8.47 4.50
N SER A 122 8.31 -7.16 4.32
CA SER A 122 9.37 -6.22 3.93
C SER A 122 10.42 -6.06 5.04
N ASP A 123 11.60 -5.55 4.70
CA ASP A 123 12.70 -5.41 5.67
C ASP A 123 12.33 -4.45 6.82
N ALA A 124 11.77 -3.29 6.51
CA ALA A 124 11.35 -2.32 7.51
C ALA A 124 10.13 -2.81 8.29
N GLY A 125 9.13 -3.42 7.64
CA GLY A 125 7.95 -3.93 8.34
C GLY A 125 8.27 -5.08 9.28
N ARG A 126 9.13 -6.01 8.85
CA ARG A 126 9.64 -7.09 9.71
C ARG A 126 10.40 -6.52 10.90
N ARG A 127 11.28 -5.55 10.64
CA ARG A 127 12.07 -4.91 11.69
C ARG A 127 11.19 -4.19 12.71
N LEU A 128 10.17 -3.46 12.28
CA LEU A 128 9.22 -2.78 13.16
C LEU A 128 8.36 -3.78 13.95
N ASN A 129 7.93 -4.88 13.32
CA ASN A 129 7.19 -5.96 13.98
C ASN A 129 8.01 -6.62 15.11
N GLU A 130 9.31 -6.81 14.92
CA GLU A 130 10.23 -7.36 15.93
C GLU A 130 10.49 -6.44 17.13
N MET A 131 10.03 -5.19 17.06
CA MET A 131 10.15 -4.24 18.16
C MET A 131 9.02 -4.39 19.19
N TYR A 132 7.91 -5.06 18.86
CA TYR A 132 6.76 -5.27 19.76
C TYR A 132 6.31 -4.00 20.48
N LEU A 133 6.26 -2.86 19.77
CA LEU A 133 5.98 -1.55 20.37
C LEU A 133 4.55 -1.41 20.90
N PHE A 134 3.63 -2.31 20.55
CA PHE A 134 2.30 -2.37 21.17
C PHE A 134 2.28 -3.09 22.52
N GLU A 135 3.38 -3.72 22.93
CA GLU A 135 3.47 -4.37 24.23
C GLU A 135 3.89 -3.35 25.30
N SER A 136 3.03 -3.16 26.31
CA SER A 136 3.19 -2.08 27.29
C SER A 136 4.52 -2.13 28.04
N GLU A 137 5.05 -3.33 28.31
CA GLU A 137 6.33 -3.50 28.98
C GLU A 137 7.51 -3.04 28.11
N VAL A 138 7.43 -3.21 26.79
CA VAL A 138 8.45 -2.69 25.86
C VAL A 138 8.46 -1.17 25.89
N LEU A 139 7.29 -0.52 25.80
CA LEU A 139 7.20 0.95 25.87
C LEU A 139 7.74 1.48 27.20
N LYS A 140 7.43 0.82 28.33
CA LYS A 140 7.99 1.16 29.64
C LYS A 140 9.52 1.03 29.68
N ALA A 141 10.07 -0.07 29.16
CA ALA A 141 11.51 -0.30 29.11
C ALA A 141 12.28 0.72 28.22
N LEU A 142 11.58 1.32 27.25
CA LEU A 142 12.09 2.42 26.43
C LEU A 142 12.05 3.79 27.14
N GLY A 143 11.29 3.92 28.23
CA GLY A 143 11.15 5.17 29.01
C GLY A 143 9.71 5.65 29.16
N GLY A 144 8.75 4.94 28.55
CA GLY A 144 7.31 5.21 28.65
C GLY A 144 6.89 6.54 28.04
N ALA A 145 5.68 6.98 28.41
CA ALA A 145 5.05 8.18 27.87
C ALA A 145 5.85 9.47 28.15
N GLU A 146 6.59 9.54 29.27
CA GLU A 146 7.46 10.69 29.59
C GLU A 146 8.53 10.93 28.53
N HIS A 147 8.93 9.88 27.81
CA HIS A 147 9.90 9.94 26.72
C HIS A 147 9.23 9.85 25.34
N GLY A 148 7.89 9.94 25.29
CA GLY A 148 7.11 9.92 24.06
C GLY A 148 6.94 8.54 23.42
N PHE A 149 7.11 7.45 24.20
CA PHE A 149 6.80 6.08 23.78
C PHE A 149 5.37 5.73 24.22
N THR A 150 4.42 5.90 23.31
CA THR A 150 2.98 5.69 23.54
C THR A 150 2.36 4.79 22.47
N ASP A 151 1.17 4.25 22.74
CA ASP A 151 0.40 3.50 21.74
C ASP A 151 0.06 4.37 20.52
N GLU A 152 -0.22 5.65 20.73
CA GLU A 152 -0.50 6.61 19.65
C GLU A 152 0.73 6.82 18.76
N TRP A 153 1.90 7.05 19.35
CA TRP A 153 3.16 7.15 18.60
C TRP A 153 3.48 5.83 17.87
N THR A 154 3.17 4.69 18.48
CA THR A 154 3.35 3.38 17.83
C THR A 154 2.43 3.25 16.61
N ARG A 155 1.16 3.67 16.71
CA ARG A 155 0.23 3.71 15.57
C ARG A 155 0.74 4.64 14.48
N GLU A 156 1.27 5.80 14.84
CA GLU A 156 1.86 6.76 13.89
C GLU A 156 3.06 6.15 13.15
N CYS A 157 3.94 5.42 13.86
CA CYS A 157 5.07 4.71 13.25
C CYS A 157 4.59 3.70 12.19
N TRP A 158 3.58 2.88 12.53
CA TRP A 158 3.00 1.94 11.58
C TRP A 158 2.30 2.64 10.42
N ALA A 159 1.56 3.73 10.68
CA ALA A 159 0.89 4.50 9.63
C ALA A 159 1.88 5.12 8.63
N ASN A 160 2.97 5.71 9.10
CA ASN A 160 4.02 6.27 8.25
C ASN A 160 4.67 5.20 7.35
N LEU A 161 4.98 4.04 7.93
CA LEU A 161 5.59 2.94 7.19
C LEU A 161 4.63 2.34 6.16
N SER A 162 3.37 2.21 6.56
CA SER A 162 2.27 1.73 5.73
C SER A 162 1.96 2.67 4.56
N GLU A 163 1.98 3.99 4.78
CA GLU A 163 1.88 4.99 3.71
C GLU A 163 3.05 4.86 2.72
N THR A 164 4.28 4.68 3.23
CA THR A 164 5.47 4.48 2.41
C THR A 164 5.33 3.21 1.56
N TYR A 165 4.80 2.12 2.13
CA TYR A 165 4.55 0.87 1.41
C TYR A 165 3.44 1.02 0.34
N ALA A 166 2.35 1.70 0.66
CA ALA A 166 1.27 2.01 -0.29
C ALA A 166 1.75 2.89 -1.46
N ALA A 167 2.65 3.85 -1.19
CA ALA A 167 3.27 4.69 -2.22
C ALA A 167 4.25 3.91 -3.11
N ALA A 168 4.93 2.90 -2.58
CA ALA A 168 5.86 2.04 -3.31
C ALA A 168 5.18 0.91 -4.12
N ALA A 169 3.92 0.61 -3.83
CA ALA A 169 3.16 -0.43 -4.51
C ALA A 169 3.01 -0.13 -6.01
N LYS A 170 3.01 -1.20 -6.83
CA LYS A 170 2.89 -1.12 -8.29
C LYS A 170 1.92 -2.17 -8.80
N GLY A 171 1.10 -1.80 -9.79
CA GLY A 171 0.15 -2.69 -10.43
C GLY A 171 -0.98 -3.13 -9.49
N PRO A 172 -1.55 -4.33 -9.71
CA PRO A 172 -2.60 -4.88 -8.86
C PRO A 172 -2.14 -5.07 -7.41
N VAL A 173 -2.99 -4.67 -6.46
CA VAL A 173 -2.81 -4.90 -5.02
C VAL A 173 -3.94 -5.78 -4.47
N ALA A 174 -3.59 -6.59 -3.47
CA ALA A 174 -4.53 -7.47 -2.78
C ALA A 174 -4.92 -6.88 -1.42
N VAL A 175 -6.21 -6.89 -1.09
CA VAL A 175 -6.75 -6.43 0.20
C VAL A 175 -7.43 -7.59 0.91
N PHE A 176 -6.83 -8.04 2.02
CA PHE A 176 -7.39 -9.08 2.88
C PHE A 176 -8.33 -8.44 3.90
N ALA A 177 -9.56 -8.18 3.46
CA ALA A 177 -10.68 -7.74 4.28
C ALA A 177 -12.00 -7.91 3.51
N GLN A 178 -13.13 -7.88 4.20
CA GLN A 178 -14.43 -7.76 3.54
C GLN A 178 -14.76 -6.30 3.21
N TYR A 179 -14.21 -5.35 3.95
CA TYR A 179 -14.20 -3.90 3.73
C TYR A 179 -13.16 -3.30 4.69
N ALA A 180 -12.74 -2.04 4.51
CA ALA A 180 -11.80 -1.41 5.42
C ALA A 180 -12.50 -0.89 6.70
N ASP A 181 -12.11 -1.39 7.88
CA ASP A 181 -12.60 -0.90 9.17
C ASP A 181 -12.03 0.50 9.45
N THR A 182 -12.85 1.45 9.91
CA THR A 182 -12.43 2.84 10.18
C THR A 182 -11.29 2.98 11.20
N ARG A 183 -11.05 1.96 12.03
CA ARG A 183 -9.94 1.94 13.00
C ARG A 183 -8.65 1.35 12.43
N SER A 184 -8.67 0.87 11.19
CA SER A 184 -7.51 0.27 10.53
C SER A 184 -6.69 1.29 9.77
N ILE A 185 -5.37 1.05 9.73
CA ILE A 185 -4.43 1.87 8.93
C ILE A 185 -4.77 1.78 7.44
N LEU A 186 -5.32 0.64 6.99
CA LEU A 186 -5.86 0.48 5.63
C LEU A 186 -6.84 1.60 5.27
N TYR A 187 -7.81 1.87 6.14
CA TYR A 187 -8.81 2.92 5.90
C TYR A 187 -8.19 4.31 5.98
N SER A 188 -7.46 4.60 7.06
CA SER A 188 -7.04 5.98 7.36
C SER A 188 -5.83 6.46 6.55
N SER A 189 -5.02 5.56 5.99
CA SER A 189 -3.76 5.91 5.34
C SER A 189 -3.55 5.18 3.99
N GLU A 190 -3.64 3.85 3.95
CA GLU A 190 -3.23 3.08 2.76
C GLU A 190 -4.16 3.31 1.56
N LEU A 191 -5.49 3.16 1.73
CA LEU A 191 -6.45 3.37 0.66
C LEU A 191 -6.37 4.79 0.09
N PRO A 192 -6.38 5.87 0.91
CA PRO A 192 -6.12 7.22 0.43
C PRO A 192 -4.87 7.34 -0.45
N THR A 193 -3.76 6.72 -0.05
CA THR A 193 -2.49 6.74 -0.79
C THR A 193 -2.58 5.94 -2.09
N LEU A 194 -3.12 4.72 -2.05
CA LEU A 194 -3.32 3.86 -3.22
C LEU A 194 -4.22 4.52 -4.28
N HIS A 195 -5.24 5.27 -3.85
CA HIS A 195 -6.13 6.00 -4.77
C HIS A 195 -5.37 7.02 -5.63
N THR A 196 -4.34 7.65 -5.04
CA THR A 196 -3.52 8.68 -5.71
C THR A 196 -2.24 8.13 -6.35
N ASN A 197 -1.91 6.87 -6.08
CA ASN A 197 -0.75 6.20 -6.66
C ASN A 197 -1.00 5.93 -8.16
N GLY A 198 -0.16 6.51 -9.02
CA GLY A 198 -0.29 6.39 -10.48
C GLY A 198 -0.05 4.99 -11.04
N ASP A 199 0.67 4.13 -10.32
CA ASP A 199 0.93 2.74 -10.71
C ASP A 199 -0.16 1.77 -10.24
N VAL A 200 -1.03 2.19 -9.32
CA VAL A 200 -2.13 1.38 -8.77
C VAL A 200 -3.46 2.00 -9.17
N GLY A 201 -3.91 3.06 -8.50
CA GLY A 201 -5.24 3.64 -8.71
C GLY A 201 -6.38 2.69 -8.34
N LEU A 202 -7.62 3.15 -8.49
CA LEU A 202 -8.82 2.44 -8.01
C LEU A 202 -9.03 1.08 -8.69
N ASP A 203 -8.73 0.98 -9.98
CA ASP A 203 -9.00 -0.22 -10.78
C ASP A 203 -8.12 -1.42 -10.40
N ASN A 204 -7.01 -1.16 -9.72
CA ASN A 204 -6.03 -2.17 -9.32
C ASN A 204 -6.14 -2.57 -7.84
N ILE A 205 -7.15 -2.09 -7.11
CA ILE A 205 -7.40 -2.49 -5.72
C ILE A 205 -8.37 -3.67 -5.71
N HIS A 206 -7.90 -4.85 -5.27
CA HIS A 206 -8.70 -6.06 -5.30
C HIS A 206 -8.83 -6.69 -3.91
N PHE A 207 -10.05 -6.80 -3.42
CA PHE A 207 -10.30 -7.49 -2.16
C PHE A 207 -10.27 -9.01 -2.37
N ALA A 208 -9.56 -9.71 -1.49
CA ALA A 208 -9.41 -11.17 -1.53
C ALA A 208 -10.73 -11.89 -1.19
N TYR A 209 -11.58 -11.26 -0.38
CA TYR A 209 -12.86 -11.82 0.03
C TYR A 209 -14.00 -11.19 -0.77
N GLU A 210 -15.06 -11.98 -0.98
CA GLU A 210 -16.37 -11.45 -1.37
C GLU A 210 -16.90 -10.50 -0.28
N SER A 211 -17.84 -9.63 -0.66
CA SER A 211 -18.58 -8.82 0.31
C SER A 211 -19.36 -9.72 1.29
N PRO A 212 -19.71 -9.24 2.50
CA PRO A 212 -20.35 -10.07 3.51
C PRO A 212 -21.62 -10.76 3.02
N ASP A 213 -21.72 -12.08 3.19
CA ASP A 213 -22.90 -12.88 2.81
C ASP A 213 -24.18 -12.41 3.50
N SER A 214 -24.05 -11.76 4.66
CA SER A 214 -25.16 -11.16 5.40
C SER A 214 -25.77 -9.93 4.72
N TRP A 215 -25.09 -9.34 3.73
CA TRP A 215 -25.63 -8.21 2.98
C TRP A 215 -26.70 -8.69 1.99
N PRO A 216 -27.78 -7.90 1.81
CA PRO A 216 -28.76 -8.12 0.74
C PRO A 216 -28.09 -8.25 -0.63
N ARG A 217 -28.72 -8.99 -1.55
CA ARG A 217 -28.10 -9.31 -2.85
C ARG A 217 -27.77 -8.05 -3.64
N GLU A 218 -28.69 -7.10 -3.70
CA GLU A 218 -28.56 -5.83 -4.41
C GLU A 218 -27.35 -5.04 -3.89
N VAL A 219 -27.14 -5.08 -2.57
CA VAL A 219 -26.00 -4.42 -1.92
C VAL A 219 -24.69 -5.10 -2.32
N ARG A 220 -24.64 -6.44 -2.32
CA ARG A 220 -23.43 -7.16 -2.76
C ARG A 220 -23.10 -6.90 -4.23
N ASP A 221 -24.12 -6.83 -5.08
CA ASP A 221 -23.98 -6.63 -6.52
C ASP A 221 -23.59 -5.17 -6.86
N GLU A 222 -24.10 -4.17 -6.13
CA GLU A 222 -23.89 -2.74 -6.42
C GLU A 222 -22.72 -2.12 -5.63
N VAL A 223 -22.71 -2.29 -4.30
CA VAL A 223 -21.70 -1.69 -3.39
C VAL A 223 -20.72 -2.72 -2.79
N GLY A 224 -20.96 -4.01 -3.01
CA GLY A 224 -20.03 -5.08 -2.61
C GLY A 224 -18.86 -5.28 -3.57
N THR A 225 -18.78 -4.51 -4.66
CA THR A 225 -17.69 -4.59 -5.65
C THR A 225 -16.36 -4.10 -5.08
N ASN A 226 -15.24 -4.49 -5.69
CA ASN A 226 -13.92 -4.03 -5.23
C ASN A 226 -13.78 -2.50 -5.32
N ALA A 227 -14.22 -1.91 -6.44
CA ALA A 227 -14.18 -0.46 -6.64
C ALA A 227 -15.04 0.29 -5.62
N ALA A 228 -16.22 -0.23 -5.28
CA ALA A 228 -17.07 0.37 -4.26
C ALA A 228 -16.45 0.22 -2.86
N ARG A 229 -15.95 -0.96 -2.52
CA ARG A 229 -15.34 -1.22 -1.21
C ARG A 229 -14.01 -0.50 -0.98
N ALA A 230 -13.29 -0.13 -2.03
CA ALA A 230 -12.11 0.72 -1.93
C ALA A 230 -12.45 2.17 -1.55
N GLN A 231 -13.66 2.63 -1.89
CA GLN A 231 -14.04 4.05 -1.80
C GLN A 231 -15.05 4.37 -0.70
N LEU A 232 -15.90 3.40 -0.35
CA LEU A 232 -17.04 3.61 0.56
C LEU A 232 -16.80 2.99 1.94
N GLN A 233 -17.59 3.45 2.89
CA GLN A 233 -17.53 3.04 4.29
C GLN A 233 -18.81 2.27 4.69
N TYR A 234 -18.70 1.21 5.51
CA TYR A 234 -19.82 0.34 5.91
C TYR A 234 -19.91 -0.01 7.41
N ASN A 235 -18.97 0.42 8.26
CA ASN A 235 -18.91 0.04 9.68
C ASN A 235 -19.10 1.22 10.66
N ASP A 236 -19.08 2.47 10.20
CA ASP A 236 -19.19 3.67 11.03
C ASP A 236 -20.13 4.70 10.38
N PRO A 237 -21.35 4.89 10.92
CA PRO A 237 -22.32 5.82 10.36
C PRO A 237 -21.93 7.30 10.46
N THR A 238 -20.84 7.62 11.17
CA THR A 238 -20.33 8.99 11.29
C THR A 238 -19.21 9.29 10.30
N ALA A 239 -18.68 8.28 9.62
CA ALA A 239 -17.61 8.44 8.67
C ALA A 239 -18.10 9.03 7.34
N PRO A 240 -17.25 9.79 6.62
CA PRO A 240 -17.51 10.17 5.24
C PRO A 240 -17.79 8.95 4.36
N HIS A 241 -18.64 9.13 3.35
CA HIS A 241 -19.00 8.08 2.38
C HIS A 241 -19.58 6.81 2.99
N TYR A 242 -20.21 6.92 4.17
CA TYR A 242 -20.89 5.80 4.80
C TYR A 242 -22.14 5.39 4.03
N VAL A 243 -22.23 4.10 3.74
CA VAL A 243 -23.39 3.44 3.18
C VAL A 243 -23.83 2.35 4.16
N ASP A 244 -25.04 2.48 4.72
CA ASP A 244 -25.67 1.40 5.49
C ASP A 244 -26.16 0.31 4.53
N PRO A 245 -25.57 -0.91 4.56
CA PRO A 245 -26.00 -2.01 3.70
C PRO A 245 -27.50 -2.32 3.79
N LYS A 246 -28.09 -2.22 4.98
CA LYS A 246 -29.51 -2.55 5.18
C LYS A 246 -30.39 -1.45 4.64
N ALA A 247 -30.11 -0.19 4.97
CA ALA A 247 -30.92 0.94 4.50
C ALA A 247 -30.77 1.14 2.98
N TYR A 248 -29.59 0.90 2.41
CA TYR A 248 -29.36 0.97 0.97
C TYR A 248 -30.29 0.02 0.22
N SER A 249 -30.47 -1.22 0.71
CA SER A 249 -31.30 -2.23 0.05
C SER A 249 -32.79 -1.90 -0.03
N THR A 250 -33.29 -0.96 0.78
CA THR A 250 -34.72 -0.61 0.81
C THR A 250 -35.07 0.58 -0.10
N GLN A 251 -34.07 1.25 -0.67
CA GLN A 251 -34.24 2.37 -1.59
C GLN A 251 -34.66 1.88 -2.99
N ASP A 252 -35.33 2.74 -3.75
CA ASP A 252 -35.64 2.48 -5.16
C ASP A 252 -34.34 2.31 -5.98
N PRO A 253 -34.27 1.40 -6.97
CA PRO A 253 -33.05 1.20 -7.77
C PRO A 253 -32.47 2.46 -8.42
N ALA A 254 -33.34 3.40 -8.83
CA ALA A 254 -32.87 4.67 -9.40
C ALA A 254 -32.24 5.57 -8.33
N GLU A 255 -32.82 5.60 -7.12
CA GLU A 255 -32.28 6.34 -5.98
C GLU A 255 -30.93 5.77 -5.53
N ARG A 256 -30.82 4.43 -5.45
CA ARG A 256 -29.57 3.73 -5.11
C ARG A 256 -28.44 4.06 -6.07
N THR A 257 -28.74 4.02 -7.37
CA THR A 257 -27.76 4.32 -8.43
C THR A 257 -27.33 5.78 -8.37
N ALA A 258 -28.28 6.70 -8.16
CA ALA A 258 -27.98 8.13 -8.06
C ALA A 258 -27.13 8.45 -6.81
N ALA A 259 -27.47 7.88 -5.65
CA ALA A 259 -26.71 8.03 -4.42
C ALA A 259 -25.28 7.49 -4.56
N LEU A 260 -25.13 6.28 -5.13
CA LEU A 260 -23.83 5.66 -5.34
C LEU A 260 -22.94 6.48 -6.28
N ASN A 261 -23.51 6.99 -7.39
CA ASN A 261 -22.77 7.84 -8.31
C ASN A 261 -22.35 9.18 -7.67
N ALA A 262 -23.17 9.73 -6.77
CA ALA A 262 -22.84 10.94 -6.03
C ALA A 262 -21.66 10.69 -5.08
N GLU A 263 -21.66 9.57 -4.35
CA GLU A 263 -20.54 9.20 -3.48
C GLU A 263 -19.24 8.99 -4.27
N PHE A 264 -19.28 8.26 -5.40
CA PHE A 264 -18.10 8.11 -6.25
C PHE A 264 -17.58 9.43 -6.82
N ALA A 265 -18.47 10.35 -7.16
CA ALA A 265 -18.08 11.69 -7.59
C ALA A 265 -17.40 12.48 -6.47
N ALA A 266 -17.91 12.38 -5.23
CA ALA A 266 -17.32 13.03 -4.06
C ALA A 266 -15.93 12.47 -3.76
N VAL A 267 -15.77 11.14 -3.69
CA VAL A 267 -14.47 10.48 -3.48
C VAL A 267 -13.47 10.88 -4.58
N THR A 268 -13.93 10.96 -5.83
CA THR A 268 -13.10 11.39 -6.96
C THR A 268 -12.64 12.85 -6.79
N ALA A 269 -13.51 13.75 -6.32
CA ALA A 269 -13.16 15.14 -6.05
C ALA A 269 -12.09 15.24 -4.95
N GLU A 270 -12.30 14.57 -3.81
CA GLU A 270 -11.33 14.54 -2.71
C GLU A 270 -9.98 13.97 -3.13
N ARG A 271 -9.98 12.93 -3.96
CA ARG A 271 -8.76 12.36 -4.53
C ARG A 271 -8.01 13.38 -5.39
N ASN A 272 -8.73 14.14 -6.22
CA ASN A 272 -8.12 15.15 -7.08
C ASN A 272 -7.55 16.32 -6.27
N GLU A 273 -8.24 16.72 -5.19
CA GLU A 273 -7.73 17.71 -4.24
C GLU A 273 -6.44 17.23 -3.57
N ARG A 274 -6.43 16.01 -3.00
CA ARG A 274 -5.22 15.42 -2.38
C ARG A 274 -4.06 15.29 -3.37
N ALA A 275 -4.34 14.88 -4.61
CA ALA A 275 -3.33 14.80 -5.65
C ALA A 275 -2.77 16.19 -6.01
N ALA A 276 -3.59 17.24 -5.96
CA ALA A 276 -3.15 18.62 -6.18
C ALA A 276 -2.31 19.14 -5.01
N GLU A 277 -2.72 18.89 -3.77
CA GLU A 277 -1.98 19.24 -2.56
C GLU A 277 -0.59 18.59 -2.54
N LYS A 278 -0.52 17.29 -2.85
CA LYS A 278 0.76 16.57 -2.93
C LYS A 278 1.70 17.19 -3.97
N ARG A 279 1.20 17.48 -5.17
CA ARG A 279 1.98 18.16 -6.22
C ARG A 279 2.45 19.55 -5.77
N ALA A 280 1.62 20.31 -5.05
CA ALA A 280 1.98 21.63 -4.54
C ALA A 280 3.05 21.56 -3.44
N ALA A 281 2.99 20.56 -2.56
CA ALA A 281 4.01 20.31 -1.54
C ALA A 281 5.36 19.93 -2.18
N GLU A 282 5.35 19.03 -3.16
CA GLU A 282 6.54 18.63 -3.92
C GLU A 282 7.19 19.83 -4.62
N GLN A 283 6.40 20.67 -5.29
CA GLN A 283 6.92 21.89 -5.97
C GLN A 283 7.54 22.90 -5.00
N SER A 284 6.94 23.05 -3.81
CA SER A 284 7.43 23.96 -2.77
C SER A 284 8.73 23.46 -2.12
N THR A 285 8.94 22.15 -2.02
CA THR A 285 10.22 21.57 -1.56
C THR A 285 11.36 21.73 -2.58
N THR A 286 11.07 21.66 -3.88
CA THR A 286 12.06 21.97 -4.94
C THR A 286 12.40 23.46 -5.07
N ALA A 287 11.50 24.37 -4.67
CA ALA A 287 11.75 25.82 -4.76
C ALA A 287 12.65 26.38 -3.64
N THR A 288 12.94 25.59 -2.59
CA THR A 288 13.78 26.01 -1.44
C THR A 288 15.22 25.49 -1.52
N ALA A 289 15.57 24.73 -2.57
CA ALA A 289 16.96 24.40 -2.89
C ALA A 289 17.58 25.55 -3.71
N GLU A 290 17.84 26.69 -3.07
CA GLU A 290 18.58 27.80 -3.68
C GLU A 290 20.09 27.46 -3.73
N PRO A 291 20.81 27.81 -4.81
CA PRO A 291 22.20 27.38 -5.03
C PRO A 291 23.17 28.10 -4.09
N GLU A 292 24.25 27.41 -3.70
CA GLU A 292 25.44 28.06 -3.15
C GLU A 292 25.88 29.23 -4.05
N PRO A 293 26.08 30.45 -3.52
CA PRO A 293 26.64 31.52 -4.32
C PRO A 293 28.12 31.22 -4.61
N GLN A 294 28.38 30.78 -5.84
CA GLN A 294 29.71 30.82 -6.44
C GLN A 294 30.20 32.28 -6.41
N GLN A 295 31.32 32.50 -5.72
CA GLN A 295 32.06 33.76 -5.75
C GLN A 295 32.51 34.05 -7.19
N THR A 296 31.90 35.05 -7.81
CA THR A 296 32.40 35.69 -9.01
C THR A 296 33.66 36.49 -8.67
N THR A 297 34.81 36.02 -9.18
CA THR A 297 36.02 36.81 -9.33
C THR A 297 35.79 37.93 -10.34
N GLU A 298 35.75 39.18 -9.88
CA GLU A 298 36.05 40.35 -10.72
C GLU A 298 37.51 40.77 -10.51
N GLN A 299 38.30 40.62 -11.58
CA GLN A 299 39.58 41.29 -11.73
C GLN A 299 39.36 42.78 -11.99
N THR A 300 40.00 43.64 -11.21
CA THR A 300 40.42 44.98 -11.66
C THR A 300 41.87 45.19 -11.25
N VAL A 301 42.64 45.64 -12.25
CA VAL A 301 44.09 45.85 -12.27
C VAL A 301 44.42 47.20 -11.63
N GLU A 302 45.39 47.26 -10.70
CA GLU A 302 46.33 48.40 -10.62
C GLU A 302 47.63 48.05 -9.89
N GLN A 303 48.73 48.63 -10.38
CA GLN A 303 50.14 48.36 -10.12
C GLN A 303 50.63 48.83 -8.74
N ALA A 304 51.65 48.16 -8.17
CA ALA A 304 53.06 48.62 -8.18
C ALA A 304 53.90 48.07 -7.01
N ALA A 305 55.20 47.87 -7.32
CA ALA A 305 56.40 47.84 -6.47
C ALA A 305 56.90 46.49 -5.87
N GLU A 306 57.90 45.93 -6.57
CA GLU A 306 59.23 45.44 -6.10
C GLU A 306 59.31 44.77 -4.71
N THR A 307 59.91 43.58 -4.56
CA THR A 307 61.37 43.43 -4.57
C THR A 307 61.80 41.97 -4.78
N GLU A 308 62.95 41.84 -5.45
CA GLU A 308 63.75 40.68 -5.86
C GLU A 308 64.03 39.59 -4.80
N ALA A 309 64.17 38.33 -5.25
CA ALA A 309 65.46 37.61 -5.26
C ALA A 309 65.29 36.13 -5.70
N GLN A 310 65.86 35.79 -6.86
CA GLN A 310 66.32 34.45 -7.26
C GLN A 310 67.71 34.17 -6.60
N PRO A 311 68.28 32.94 -6.55
CA PRO A 311 68.30 31.94 -7.64
C PRO A 311 68.26 30.42 -7.29
N THR A 312 68.00 29.63 -8.34
CA THR A 312 68.27 28.20 -8.65
C THR A 312 69.76 27.77 -8.53
N PRO A 313 70.24 26.56 -8.92
CA PRO A 313 69.65 25.22 -9.25
C PRO A 313 70.47 23.99 -8.74
N ASN A 314 69.98 22.74 -8.95
CA ASN A 314 70.67 21.57 -9.58
C ASN A 314 69.94 20.23 -9.25
N ALA A 315 69.54 19.42 -10.25
CA ALA A 315 70.28 18.30 -10.89
C ALA A 315 70.41 17.07 -9.97
N GLN A 316 70.13 15.80 -10.32
CA GLN A 316 70.34 15.01 -11.54
C GLN A 316 69.64 13.63 -11.35
N ALA A 317 69.05 13.02 -12.40
CA ALA A 317 69.46 11.74 -13.06
C ALA A 317 69.22 10.44 -12.24
N GLU A 318 68.82 9.28 -12.74
CA GLU A 318 68.86 8.61 -14.07
C GLU A 318 67.97 7.33 -13.99
N ALA A 319 67.19 6.97 -15.03
CA ALA A 319 67.36 5.80 -15.95
C ALA A 319 67.01 4.41 -15.33
N ASP A 320 66.33 3.43 -15.96
CA ASP A 320 66.22 2.97 -17.35
C ASP A 320 64.94 2.09 -17.50
N ALA A 321 64.13 2.24 -18.56
CA ALA A 321 64.13 1.49 -19.84
C ALA A 321 63.13 0.30 -19.86
N GLU A 322 62.02 0.43 -20.60
CA GLU A 322 61.70 -0.29 -21.87
C GLU A 322 60.93 -1.62 -21.61
N THR A 323 59.83 -2.01 -22.27
CA THR A 323 59.39 -1.80 -23.65
C THR A 323 57.87 -2.03 -23.75
N GLN A 324 57.14 -1.09 -24.36
CA GLN A 324 55.87 -1.29 -25.08
C GLN A 324 56.23 -1.56 -26.55
N PRO A 325 55.40 -2.25 -27.39
CA PRO A 325 54.30 -1.55 -28.10
C PRO A 325 53.15 -2.51 -28.48
N ALA A 326 52.00 -2.17 -29.07
CA ALA A 326 51.19 -1.01 -29.47
C ALA A 326 49.84 -1.67 -29.92
N ALA A 327 48.71 -1.04 -30.23
CA ALA A 327 48.44 0.31 -30.72
C ALA A 327 46.91 0.55 -30.68
N LYS A 328 46.52 1.80 -30.39
CA LYS A 328 45.66 2.69 -31.22
C LYS A 328 44.20 2.26 -31.51
N THR A 329 43.18 3.11 -31.52
CA THR A 329 43.04 4.57 -31.37
C THR A 329 41.52 4.89 -31.38
N GLN A 330 41.14 5.84 -30.52
CA GLN A 330 40.10 6.89 -30.63
C GLN A 330 39.02 6.82 -31.73
N ALA A 331 37.77 7.15 -31.39
CA ALA A 331 37.22 8.51 -31.49
C ALA A 331 35.69 8.49 -31.59
N GLU A 332 35.04 9.25 -30.70
CA GLU A 332 33.67 9.77 -30.84
C GLU A 332 33.68 10.94 -31.86
N PRO A 333 32.54 11.33 -32.46
CA PRO A 333 31.67 12.31 -31.78
C PRO A 333 30.15 12.20 -32.04
N GLU A 334 29.42 12.95 -31.21
CA GLU A 334 27.97 13.21 -31.13
C GLU A 334 27.28 13.66 -32.44
N THR A 335 25.95 13.44 -32.56
CA THR A 335 24.93 14.44 -32.99
C THR A 335 23.47 13.92 -32.83
N GLN A 336 22.71 14.61 -31.96
CA GLN A 336 21.27 15.02 -31.96
C GLN A 336 20.07 14.11 -32.36
N ALA A 337 19.09 14.08 -31.43
CA ALA A 337 17.63 14.30 -31.53
C ALA A 337 16.67 13.29 -32.23
N GLU A 338 15.95 12.52 -31.38
CA GLU A 338 14.49 12.18 -31.27
C GLU A 338 13.52 12.18 -32.49
N PRO A 339 12.28 11.60 -32.40
CA PRO A 339 11.72 10.65 -31.43
C PRO A 339 11.01 9.44 -32.09
N ARG A 340 10.90 8.29 -31.42
CA ARG A 340 9.80 7.33 -31.70
C ARG A 340 9.23 6.71 -30.43
N GLU A 341 7.96 7.03 -30.25
CA GLU A 341 6.95 6.37 -29.44
C GLU A 341 7.01 4.84 -29.61
N GLN A 342 6.96 4.12 -28.48
CA GLN A 342 5.80 3.32 -28.10
C GLN A 342 6.06 2.71 -26.73
N SER A 343 5.44 3.33 -25.73
CA SER A 343 5.25 2.71 -24.42
C SER A 343 4.44 1.43 -24.63
N THR A 344 5.12 0.28 -24.53
CA THR A 344 4.44 -1.01 -24.41
C THR A 344 3.73 -1.01 -23.07
N ALA A 345 2.39 -1.03 -23.12
CA ALA A 345 1.52 -1.25 -21.98
C ALA A 345 2.10 -2.36 -21.07
N PRO A 346 2.04 -2.21 -19.73
CA PRO A 346 2.46 -3.29 -18.85
C PRO A 346 1.62 -4.52 -19.15
N SER A 347 2.31 -5.61 -19.49
CA SER A 347 1.75 -6.94 -19.63
C SER A 347 0.92 -7.25 -18.40
N ALA A 348 -0.37 -7.57 -18.61
CA ALA A 348 -1.30 -7.90 -17.55
C ALA A 348 -0.69 -8.98 -16.65
N ALA A 349 -0.30 -8.58 -15.43
CA ALA A 349 0.01 -9.49 -14.36
C ALA A 349 -1.21 -10.36 -14.08
N VAL A 350 -0.96 -11.64 -13.82
CA VAL A 350 -2.00 -12.64 -13.57
C VAL A 350 -2.92 -12.12 -12.45
N PRO A 351 -4.23 -12.02 -12.69
CA PRO A 351 -5.13 -11.46 -11.71
C PRO A 351 -5.32 -12.42 -10.53
N ILE A 352 -5.43 -11.84 -9.32
CA ILE A 352 -5.49 -12.51 -8.01
C ILE A 352 -6.50 -13.68 -7.93
N TRP A 353 -7.52 -13.72 -8.80
CA TRP A 353 -8.51 -14.80 -8.90
C TRP A 353 -8.00 -16.14 -9.47
N GLN A 354 -6.78 -16.19 -10.03
CA GLN A 354 -6.15 -17.47 -10.42
C GLN A 354 -5.44 -18.19 -9.24
N LEU A 355 -5.42 -17.60 -8.03
CA LEU A 355 -4.54 -18.04 -6.92
C LEU A 355 -5.30 -18.52 -5.67
N GLY A 356 -6.48 -19.11 -5.83
CA GLY A 356 -7.19 -19.85 -4.76
C GLY A 356 -8.31 -19.11 -4.03
N PHE A 357 -8.45 -17.79 -4.20
CA PHE A 357 -9.64 -17.04 -3.82
C PHE A 357 -10.56 -16.89 -5.04
N THR A 358 -11.54 -17.79 -5.18
CA THR A 358 -12.49 -17.78 -6.32
C THR A 358 -13.82 -17.13 -5.94
N PRO A 359 -14.14 -15.92 -6.44
CA PRO A 359 -15.51 -15.44 -6.41
C PRO A 359 -16.35 -16.11 -7.50
N LYS A 360 -17.62 -16.41 -7.21
CA LYS A 360 -18.55 -16.90 -8.26
C LYS A 360 -18.96 -15.71 -9.14
N PRO A 361 -18.91 -15.81 -10.48
CA PRO A 361 -19.42 -14.74 -11.32
C PRO A 361 -20.92 -14.58 -11.05
N VAL A 362 -21.32 -13.39 -10.59
CA VAL A 362 -22.71 -12.94 -10.72
C VAL A 362 -22.91 -12.69 -12.22
N ILE A 363 -23.49 -13.66 -12.90
CA ILE A 363 -23.95 -13.48 -14.27
C ILE A 363 -25.00 -12.36 -14.20
N ASN A 364 -24.62 -11.19 -14.70
CA ASN A 364 -25.57 -10.10 -14.91
C ASN A 364 -26.36 -10.44 -16.19
N PRO A 365 -27.65 -10.82 -16.11
CA PRO A 365 -28.39 -11.23 -17.31
C PRO A 365 -28.66 -10.07 -18.29
N ALA A 366 -28.19 -8.85 -17.98
CA ALA A 366 -28.44 -7.66 -18.81
C ALA A 366 -27.40 -7.40 -19.91
N ALA A 367 -26.30 -8.15 -20.02
CA ALA A 367 -25.24 -7.87 -20.99
C ALA A 367 -25.04 -8.93 -22.11
N ALA A 368 -25.98 -9.87 -22.26
CA ALA A 368 -25.98 -10.83 -23.37
C ALA A 368 -27.15 -10.57 -24.30
N SER A 369 -27.10 -9.49 -25.08
CA SER A 369 -27.84 -9.35 -26.35
C SER A 369 -27.40 -8.10 -27.12
N THR A 370 -26.44 -8.27 -28.02
CA THR A 370 -26.37 -7.45 -29.23
C THR A 370 -26.14 -8.37 -30.43
N SER A 371 -27.19 -8.63 -31.22
CA SER A 371 -27.28 -8.12 -32.59
C SER A 371 -28.42 -8.76 -33.41
N ALA A 372 -29.11 -7.88 -34.13
CA ALA A 372 -29.88 -8.06 -35.38
C ALA A 372 -31.28 -8.69 -35.36
N ALA A 373 -32.32 -7.84 -35.36
CA ALA A 373 -33.30 -7.72 -36.47
C ALA A 373 -34.35 -6.62 -36.21
N HIS A 374 -34.81 -5.98 -37.28
CA HIS A 374 -35.69 -4.79 -37.36
C HIS A 374 -37.07 -4.91 -36.68
N PRO A 375 -37.71 -3.77 -36.32
CA PRO A 375 -38.99 -3.75 -35.61
C PRO A 375 -40.16 -3.98 -36.58
N THR A 376 -41.01 -4.96 -36.29
CA THR A 376 -42.35 -5.06 -36.88
C THR A 376 -43.36 -4.79 -35.76
N ALA A 377 -44.22 -3.80 -35.95
CA ALA A 377 -45.26 -3.43 -34.99
C ALA A 377 -46.20 -4.61 -34.68
N PRO A 378 -46.71 -4.75 -33.44
CA PRO A 378 -47.68 -5.79 -33.11
C PRO A 378 -49.07 -5.47 -33.71
N PRO A 379 -49.85 -6.48 -34.14
CA PRO A 379 -51.23 -6.27 -34.56
C PRO A 379 -52.14 -5.99 -33.35
N PRO A 380 -53.29 -5.30 -33.56
CA PRO A 380 -54.21 -4.95 -32.47
C PRO A 380 -54.92 -6.17 -31.88
N PRO A 381 -55.33 -6.11 -30.60
CA PRO A 381 -55.94 -7.25 -29.91
C PRO A 381 -57.35 -7.57 -30.42
N ASP A 382 -57.59 -8.85 -30.67
CA ASP A 382 -58.88 -9.39 -31.09
C ASP A 382 -59.79 -9.60 -29.87
N LEU A 383 -60.92 -8.91 -29.86
CA LEU A 383 -62.02 -9.06 -28.90
C LEU A 383 -62.91 -10.21 -29.39
N ALA A 384 -62.91 -11.36 -28.72
CA ALA A 384 -64.11 -12.15 -28.40
C ALA A 384 -63.75 -13.54 -27.82
N LYS A 385 -64.11 -13.80 -26.56
CA LYS A 385 -65.29 -14.63 -26.21
C LYS A 385 -65.35 -14.90 -24.70
N GLN A 386 -66.50 -14.54 -24.15
CA GLN A 386 -67.02 -14.88 -22.82
C GLN A 386 -67.22 -16.38 -22.64
N ALA A 387 -67.18 -16.84 -21.39
CA ALA A 387 -68.17 -17.74 -20.75
C ALA A 387 -67.67 -18.07 -19.32
N THR A 388 -68.23 -17.45 -18.26
CA THR A 388 -69.22 -18.05 -17.31
C THR A 388 -68.67 -19.26 -16.54
N GLY A 389 -68.40 -19.21 -15.23
CA GLY A 389 -69.34 -19.02 -14.11
C GLY A 389 -68.87 -19.89 -12.90
N PRO A 390 -69.63 -20.04 -11.81
CA PRO A 390 -69.46 -19.22 -10.61
C PRO A 390 -69.21 -19.99 -9.28
N GLU A 391 -68.89 -19.21 -8.24
CA GLU A 391 -69.19 -19.35 -6.79
C GLU A 391 -68.77 -20.61 -6.01
N LEU A 392 -67.91 -20.41 -4.99
CA LEU A 392 -68.36 -20.11 -3.61
C LEU A 392 -67.29 -19.32 -2.84
#